data_AF-A0A5M5M9R2-F1
#
_entry.id   AF-A0A5M5M9R2-F1
#
_cell.length_a   1.000
_cell.length_b   1.000
_cell.length_c   1.000
_cell.angle_alpha   90.00
_cell.angle_beta   90.00
_cell.angle_gamma   90.00
#
_symmetry.space_group_name_H-M   'P 1'
#
loop_
_entity.id
_entity.type
_entity.pdbx_description
1 polymer ?
#
loop_
_entity_poly.entity_id
_entity_poly.type
_entity_poly.pdbx_seq_one_letter_code
_entity_poly.pdbx_strand_id
1 'polypeptide(L)'
;MKSKKLEIEIPEGKTAVWRNGILTLIDEPEKDVKERIKTFEDACREIGIDAEAWSRDKISLGLEPDVLAFLKLRIIVKALNEGWEPQFIEDEYRYYPWFILYTGEEYNKLDEEEKSRVVYRSYHHAYALGGVSYAYAFVDSSAAGAYIGVRLAFKTSELAAYCGRQFLDIWADFVFLPEKKSE
;
A
#
# COMPACT_ATOMS: atom_id res chain seq x y z
N MET A 1 5.82 2.59 53.57
CA MET A 1 4.60 3.39 53.30
C MET A 1 3.61 2.51 52.55
N LYS A 2 2.33 2.45 52.96
CA LYS A 2 1.30 1.71 52.22
C LYS A 2 0.98 2.47 50.94
N SER A 3 1.10 1.84 49.77
CA SER A 3 0.68 2.43 48.49
C SER A 3 -0.83 2.67 48.51
N LYS A 4 -1.27 3.89 48.20
CA LYS A 4 -2.69 4.18 47.95
C LYS A 4 -2.91 4.04 46.43
N LYS A 5 -3.81 3.14 46.04
CA LYS A 5 -4.25 2.98 44.65
C LYS A 5 -5.50 3.85 44.44
N LEU A 6 -5.56 4.58 43.34
CA LEU A 6 -6.74 5.29 42.87
C LEU A 6 -7.13 4.66 41.53
N GLU A 7 -8.41 4.33 41.37
CA GLU A 7 -8.97 3.79 40.13
C GLU A 7 -9.92 4.84 39.55
N ILE A 8 -9.79 5.13 38.27
CA ILE A 8 -10.64 6.06 37.53
C ILE A 8 -11.02 5.43 36.20
N GLU A 9 -12.23 5.70 35.74
CA GLU A 9 -12.70 5.31 34.41
C GLU A 9 -12.33 6.39 33.39
N ILE A 10 -11.74 5.99 32.27
CA ILE A 10 -11.37 6.92 31.19
C ILE A 10 -12.54 6.96 30.20
N PRO A 11 -13.10 8.15 29.89
CA PRO A 11 -14.14 8.29 28.88
C PRO A 11 -13.67 7.78 27.51
N GLU A 12 -14.61 7.25 26.72
CA GLU A 12 -14.34 6.80 25.35
C GLU A 12 -13.71 7.92 24.49
N GLY A 13 -12.67 7.58 23.73
CA GLY A 13 -11.92 8.54 22.90
C GLY A 13 -10.95 9.45 23.66
N LYS A 14 -10.74 9.22 24.97
CA LYS A 14 -9.72 9.91 25.77
C LYS A 14 -8.58 8.98 26.16
N THR A 15 -7.37 9.53 26.28
CA THR A 15 -6.20 8.85 26.84
C THR A 15 -5.66 9.64 28.04
N ALA A 16 -5.31 8.93 29.12
CA ALA A 16 -4.78 9.55 30.34
C ALA A 16 -3.24 9.66 30.29
N VAL A 17 -2.71 10.87 30.43
CA VAL A 17 -1.27 11.15 30.37
C VAL A 17 -0.83 11.97 31.58
N TRP A 18 0.28 11.57 32.21
CA TRP A 18 0.88 12.33 33.30
C TRP A 18 1.74 13.47 32.76
N ARG A 19 1.46 14.71 33.18
CA ARG A 19 2.26 15.90 32.88
C ARG A 19 2.50 16.68 34.16
N ASN A 20 3.77 16.86 34.56
CA ASN A 20 4.16 17.63 35.74
C ASN A 20 3.42 17.20 37.04
N GLY A 21 3.19 15.90 37.22
CA GLY A 21 2.47 15.37 38.39
C GLY A 21 0.95 15.55 38.35
N ILE A 22 0.37 15.96 37.22
CA ILE A 22 -1.08 16.06 37.00
C ILE A 22 -1.49 15.04 35.92
N LEU A 23 -2.52 14.25 36.19
CA LEU A 23 -3.12 13.35 35.19
C LEU A 23 -4.09 14.15 34.31
N THR A 24 -3.79 14.25 33.02
CA THR A 24 -4.60 14.97 32.03
C THR A 24 -5.21 13.99 31.05
N LEU A 25 -6.51 14.12 30.78
CA LEU A 25 -7.20 13.39 29.72
C LEU A 25 -7.07 14.19 28.42
N ILE A 26 -6.36 13.64 27.45
CA ILE A 26 -6.25 14.19 26.09
C ILE A 26 -7.12 13.38 25.15
N ASP A 27 -7.47 13.96 23.99
CA ASP A 27 -8.06 13.19 22.90
C ASP A 27 -7.09 12.07 22.51
N GLU A 28 -7.64 10.88 22.27
CA GLU A 28 -6.85 9.77 21.76
C GLU A 28 -6.16 10.21 20.46
N PRO A 29 -4.83 10.04 20.33
CA PRO A 29 -4.14 10.44 19.12
C PRO A 29 -4.76 9.70 17.94
N GLU A 30 -4.90 10.40 16.82
CA GLU A 30 -5.42 9.81 15.60
C GLU A 30 -4.55 8.60 15.23
N LYS A 31 -5.18 7.43 15.12
CA LYS A 31 -4.50 6.18 14.75
C LYS A 31 -3.83 6.36 13.40
N ASP A 32 -2.71 5.68 13.16
CA ASP A 32 -2.07 5.70 11.84
C ASP A 32 -3.05 5.25 10.75
N VAL A 33 -3.00 5.86 9.56
CA VAL A 33 -3.91 5.56 8.45
C VAL A 33 -3.93 4.07 8.06
N LYS A 34 -2.80 3.36 8.21
CA LYS A 34 -2.70 1.91 7.98
C LYS A 34 -3.46 1.10 9.03
N GLU A 35 -3.67 1.65 10.23
CA GLU A 35 -4.49 0.99 11.26
C GLU A 35 -5.98 1.23 11.04
N ARG A 36 -6.33 2.39 10.46
CA ARG A 36 -7.72 2.77 10.13
C ARG A 36 -8.23 2.06 8.89
N ILE A 37 -7.39 1.88 7.87
CA ILE A 37 -7.78 1.37 6.55
C ILE A 37 -7.22 -0.02 6.33
N LYS A 38 -8.06 -1.05 6.54
CA LYS A 38 -7.69 -2.46 6.32
C LYS A 38 -8.52 -3.11 5.20
N THR A 39 -9.73 -2.63 4.97
CA THR A 39 -10.61 -3.11 3.90
C THR A 39 -10.95 -2.01 2.90
N PHE A 40 -11.58 -2.40 1.79
CA PHE A 40 -12.10 -1.44 0.81
C PHE A 40 -13.22 -0.58 1.42
N GLU A 41 -14.03 -1.15 2.30
CA GLU A 41 -15.11 -0.48 3.01
C GLU A 41 -14.56 0.56 4.01
N ASP A 42 -13.44 0.24 4.69
CA ASP A 42 -12.75 1.21 5.53
C ASP A 42 -12.28 2.41 4.71
N ALA A 43 -11.66 2.17 3.55
CA ALA A 43 -11.23 3.23 2.64
C ALA A 43 -12.41 4.08 2.13
N CYS A 44 -13.54 3.45 1.81
CA CYS A 44 -14.76 4.16 1.41
C CYS A 44 -15.26 5.07 2.54
N ARG A 45 -15.36 4.55 3.76
CA ARG A 45 -15.80 5.31 4.94
C ARG A 45 -14.88 6.48 5.23
N GLU A 46 -13.56 6.29 5.10
CA GLU A 46 -12.55 7.34 5.33
C GLU A 46 -12.78 8.57 4.43
N ILE A 47 -13.19 8.35 3.17
CA ILE A 47 -13.40 9.45 2.21
C ILE A 47 -14.88 9.76 1.96
N GLY A 48 -15.79 9.25 2.79
CA GLY A 48 -17.22 9.55 2.73
C GLY A 48 -17.99 8.91 1.56
N ILE A 49 -17.53 7.76 1.06
CA ILE A 49 -18.22 6.96 0.04
C ILE A 49 -19.02 5.84 0.73
N ASP A 50 -20.26 5.65 0.30
CA ASP A 50 -21.05 4.46 0.64
C ASP A 50 -20.59 3.27 -0.22
N ALA A 51 -19.95 2.29 0.42
CA ALA A 51 -19.38 1.12 -0.25
C ALA A 51 -20.44 0.22 -0.91
N GLU A 52 -21.63 0.08 -0.30
CA GLU A 52 -22.71 -0.76 -0.83
C GLU A 52 -23.34 -0.12 -2.06
N ALA A 53 -23.61 1.19 -1.97
CA ALA A 53 -24.11 1.96 -3.10
C ALA A 53 -23.09 1.95 -4.25
N TRP A 54 -21.81 2.16 -3.94
CA TRP A 54 -20.74 2.10 -4.93
C TRP A 54 -20.68 0.73 -5.62
N SER A 55 -20.75 -0.35 -4.85
CA SER A 55 -20.69 -1.72 -5.37
C SER A 55 -21.86 -2.02 -6.29
N ARG A 56 -23.09 -1.72 -5.86
CA ARG A 56 -24.32 -1.89 -6.66
C ARG A 56 -24.23 -1.13 -7.98
N ASP A 57 -23.82 0.14 -7.93
CA ASP A 57 -23.71 0.98 -9.12
C ASP A 57 -22.67 0.42 -10.11
N LYS A 58 -21.52 -0.06 -9.63
CA LYS A 58 -20.47 -0.60 -10.52
C LYS A 58 -20.78 -1.99 -11.07
N ILE A 59 -21.40 -2.86 -10.27
CA ILE A 59 -21.86 -4.18 -10.73
C ILE A 59 -22.89 -4.02 -11.85
N SER A 60 -23.83 -3.07 -11.72
CA SER A 60 -24.87 -2.84 -12.73
C SER A 60 -24.34 -2.41 -14.11
N LEU A 61 -23.10 -1.94 -14.18
CA LEU A 61 -22.44 -1.55 -15.43
C LEU A 61 -21.79 -2.72 -16.17
N GLY A 62 -21.74 -3.92 -15.58
CA GLY A 62 -21.13 -5.10 -16.20
C GLY A 62 -19.64 -4.94 -16.52
N LEU A 63 -18.91 -4.23 -15.66
CA LEU A 63 -17.47 -3.98 -15.84
C LEU A 63 -16.67 -5.27 -15.63
N GLU A 64 -15.58 -5.41 -16.40
CA GLU A 64 -14.63 -6.50 -16.22
C GLU A 64 -13.95 -6.43 -14.83
N PRO A 65 -13.52 -7.58 -14.26
CA PRO A 65 -12.96 -7.64 -12.90
C PRO A 65 -11.74 -6.73 -12.68
N ASP A 66 -10.86 -6.61 -13.68
CA ASP A 66 -9.67 -5.76 -13.63
C ASP A 66 -10.02 -4.27 -13.54
N VAL A 67 -11.05 -3.85 -14.28
CA VAL A 67 -11.58 -2.48 -14.22
C VAL A 67 -12.19 -2.21 -12.86
N LEU A 68 -12.96 -3.15 -12.31
CA LEU A 68 -13.51 -3.02 -10.95
C LEU A 68 -12.40 -2.93 -9.90
N ALA A 69 -11.37 -3.76 -10.01
CA ALA A 69 -10.21 -3.75 -9.13
C ALA A 69 -9.47 -2.40 -9.20
N PHE A 70 -9.23 -1.88 -10.40
CA PHE A 70 -8.63 -0.56 -10.57
C PHE A 70 -9.43 0.55 -9.90
N LEU A 71 -10.76 0.55 -10.07
CA LEU A 71 -11.62 1.56 -9.45
C LEU A 71 -11.62 1.45 -7.91
N LYS A 72 -11.57 0.24 -7.35
CA LYS A 72 -11.38 0.04 -5.90
C LYS A 72 -10.03 0.59 -5.43
N LEU A 73 -8.95 0.26 -6.13
CA LEU A 73 -7.60 0.72 -5.79
C LEU A 73 -7.49 2.25 -5.80
N ARG A 74 -8.17 2.95 -6.72
CA ARG A 74 -8.20 4.43 -6.73
C ARG A 74 -8.77 5.02 -5.44
N ILE A 75 -9.82 4.41 -4.89
CA ILE A 75 -10.42 4.82 -3.61
C ILE A 75 -9.46 4.55 -2.47
N ILE A 76 -8.89 3.34 -2.42
CA ILE A 76 -7.92 2.94 -1.39
C ILE A 76 -6.71 3.88 -1.38
N VAL A 77 -6.12 4.17 -2.54
CA VAL A 77 -4.95 5.05 -2.67
C VAL A 77 -5.29 6.47 -2.22
N LYS A 78 -6.45 6.99 -2.63
CA LYS A 78 -6.89 8.32 -2.21
C LYS A 78 -7.04 8.41 -0.69
N ALA A 79 -7.64 7.39 -0.08
CA ALA A 79 -7.85 7.33 1.36
C ALA A 79 -6.50 7.22 2.11
N LEU A 80 -5.61 6.30 1.70
CA LEU A 80 -4.29 6.11 2.31
C LEU A 80 -3.36 7.33 2.16
N ASN A 81 -3.54 8.14 1.12
CA ASN A 81 -2.74 9.35 0.92
C ASN A 81 -3.21 10.54 1.78
N GLU A 82 -4.40 10.47 2.38
CA GLU A 82 -4.96 11.53 3.24
C GLU A 82 -4.99 12.89 2.52
N GLY A 83 -5.45 12.90 1.26
CA GLY A 83 -5.55 14.11 0.45
C GLY A 83 -4.25 14.55 -0.24
N TRP A 84 -3.14 13.82 -0.06
CA TRP A 84 -1.97 14.04 -0.90
C TRP A 84 -2.23 13.58 -2.34
N GLU A 85 -1.85 14.42 -3.29
CA GLU A 85 -1.86 14.14 -4.73
C GLU A 85 -0.51 14.54 -5.35
N PRO A 86 0.02 13.76 -6.31
CA PRO A 86 1.31 14.06 -6.93
C PRO A 86 1.28 15.39 -7.67
N GLN A 87 2.29 16.23 -7.45
CA GLN A 87 2.42 17.56 -8.05
C GLN A 87 3.32 17.59 -9.30
N PHE A 88 4.06 16.50 -9.56
CA PHE A 88 4.95 16.32 -10.70
C PHE A 88 6.09 17.36 -10.76
N ILE A 89 6.69 17.68 -9.61
CA ILE A 89 7.85 18.58 -9.49
C ILE A 89 9.17 17.81 -9.36
N GLU A 90 10.30 18.48 -9.57
CA GLU A 90 11.63 17.86 -9.67
C GLU A 90 12.04 17.06 -8.42
N ASP A 91 11.79 17.59 -7.22
CA ASP A 91 12.18 16.97 -5.94
C ASP A 91 11.05 16.13 -5.30
N GLU A 92 10.09 15.66 -6.10
CA GLU A 92 8.97 14.85 -5.60
C GLU A 92 9.17 13.35 -5.83
N TYR A 93 9.43 12.64 -4.74
CA TYR A 93 9.40 11.19 -4.73
C TYR A 93 7.96 10.67 -4.77
N ARG A 94 7.69 9.78 -5.71
CA ARG A 94 6.39 9.14 -5.91
C ARG A 94 6.58 7.63 -5.88
N TYR A 95 5.96 6.99 -4.91
CA TYR A 95 6.10 5.56 -4.68
C TYR A 95 4.90 4.81 -5.22
N TYR A 96 5.09 3.58 -5.67
CA TYR A 96 3.99 2.71 -6.09
C TYR A 96 4.34 1.26 -5.76
N PRO A 97 3.35 0.39 -5.52
CA PRO A 97 3.60 -1.02 -5.27
C PRO A 97 4.28 -1.66 -6.48
N TRP A 98 5.35 -2.40 -6.23
CA TRP A 98 6.03 -3.22 -7.23
C TRP A 98 5.87 -4.69 -6.85
N PHE A 99 5.44 -5.50 -7.81
CA PHE A 99 5.24 -6.93 -7.62
C PHE A 99 6.25 -7.69 -8.47
N ILE A 100 6.82 -8.75 -7.90
CA ILE A 100 7.65 -9.71 -8.61
C ILE A 100 6.88 -11.03 -8.62
N LEU A 101 6.76 -11.63 -9.79
CA LEU A 101 6.13 -12.93 -9.96
C LEU A 101 7.19 -14.01 -9.81
N TYR A 102 6.93 -14.95 -8.91
CA TYR A 102 7.69 -16.18 -8.76
C TYR A 102 6.72 -17.36 -8.77
N THR A 103 7.11 -18.44 -9.43
CA THR A 103 6.55 -19.76 -9.11
C THR A 103 6.96 -20.15 -7.69
N GLY A 104 6.18 -21.03 -7.05
CA GLY A 104 6.52 -21.54 -5.72
C GLY A 104 7.90 -22.21 -5.69
N GLU A 105 8.31 -22.86 -6.77
CA GLU A 105 9.63 -23.47 -6.90
C GLU A 105 10.75 -22.42 -6.98
N GLU A 106 10.57 -21.35 -7.75
CA GLU A 106 11.54 -20.24 -7.84
C GLU A 106 11.68 -19.53 -6.49
N TYR A 107 10.55 -19.21 -5.83
CA TYR A 107 10.58 -18.52 -4.53
C TYR A 107 11.31 -19.33 -3.45
N ASN A 108 11.13 -20.65 -3.44
CA ASN A 108 11.77 -21.54 -2.48
C ASN A 108 13.28 -21.70 -2.71
N LYS A 109 13.77 -21.37 -3.91
CA LYS A 109 15.20 -21.36 -4.23
C LYS A 109 15.90 -20.05 -3.85
N LEU A 110 15.14 -18.98 -3.59
CA LEU A 110 15.69 -17.68 -3.18
C LEU A 110 16.23 -17.73 -1.75
N ASP A 111 17.43 -17.20 -1.56
CA ASP A 111 17.96 -16.94 -0.23
C ASP A 111 17.27 -15.71 0.43
N GLU A 112 17.52 -15.50 1.73
CA GLU A 112 16.89 -14.41 2.48
C GLU A 112 17.33 -13.02 2.00
N GLU A 113 18.53 -12.90 1.43
CA GLU A 113 18.99 -11.65 0.83
C GLU A 113 18.21 -11.38 -0.46
N GLU A 114 18.05 -12.38 -1.32
CA GLU A 114 17.31 -12.29 -2.58
C GLU A 114 15.82 -11.99 -2.37
N LYS A 115 15.20 -12.59 -1.35
CA LYS A 115 13.83 -12.24 -0.92
C LYS A 115 13.71 -10.79 -0.44
N SER A 116 14.79 -10.21 0.10
CA SER A 116 14.82 -8.83 0.61
C SER A 116 15.17 -7.77 -0.45
N ARG A 117 15.66 -8.19 -1.63
CA ARG A 117 16.07 -7.27 -2.70
C ARG A 117 14.84 -6.66 -3.37
N VAL A 118 14.61 -5.38 -3.12
CA VAL A 118 13.74 -4.53 -3.96
C VAL A 118 14.59 -4.09 -5.15
N VAL A 119 14.49 -4.79 -6.28
CA VAL A 119 15.42 -4.56 -7.39
C VAL A 119 15.10 -3.23 -8.07
N TYR A 120 15.83 -2.16 -7.73
CA TYR A 120 16.03 -1.03 -8.64
C TYR A 120 17.23 -1.36 -9.53
N ARG A 121 16.99 -1.95 -10.69
CA ARG A 121 18.00 -2.06 -11.75
C ARG A 121 17.77 -0.94 -12.76
N SER A 122 18.80 -0.17 -13.05
CA SER A 122 18.72 0.94 -13.99
C SER A 122 18.36 0.43 -15.40
N TYR A 123 17.50 1.19 -16.07
CA TYR A 123 17.00 0.97 -17.42
C TYR A 123 18.10 1.01 -18.50
N HIS A 124 19.26 1.58 -18.19
CA HIS A 124 20.44 1.57 -19.05
C HIS A 124 21.70 1.33 -18.22
N HIS A 125 22.59 0.50 -18.76
CA HIS A 125 23.96 0.23 -18.32
C HIS A 125 24.30 0.76 -16.91
N ALA A 126 24.13 -0.06 -15.88
CA ALA A 126 24.89 0.16 -14.67
C ALA A 126 26.37 -0.10 -15.02
N TYR A 127 27.08 0.92 -15.50
CA TYR A 127 28.55 0.95 -15.58
C TYR A 127 29.13 0.97 -14.16
N ALA A 128 28.74 -0.01 -13.34
CA ALA A 128 29.31 -0.24 -12.02
C ALA A 128 30.67 -0.92 -12.24
N LEU A 129 31.71 -0.11 -12.48
CA LEU A 129 33.11 -0.54 -12.44
C LEU A 129 33.56 -0.77 -10.97
N GLY A 130 32.76 -1.55 -10.23
CA GLY A 130 32.89 -1.80 -8.78
C GLY A 130 33.06 -3.26 -8.40
N GLY A 131 33.41 -4.14 -9.36
CA GLY A 131 33.93 -5.47 -9.04
C GLY A 131 32.94 -6.51 -8.47
N VAL A 132 31.64 -6.25 -8.48
CA VAL A 132 30.61 -7.25 -8.12
C VAL A 132 29.58 -7.35 -9.25
N SER A 133 29.89 -8.22 -10.21
CA SER A 133 28.99 -8.79 -11.24
C SER A 133 28.76 -7.95 -12.52
N TYR A 134 29.26 -8.47 -13.65
CA TYR A 134 28.81 -8.14 -15.01
C TYR A 134 27.62 -9.05 -15.33
N ALA A 135 26.40 -8.52 -15.31
CA ALA A 135 25.19 -9.27 -15.65
C ALA A 135 24.50 -8.64 -16.87
N TYR A 136 24.52 -9.34 -18.00
CA TYR A 136 23.83 -8.97 -19.24
C TYR A 136 22.35 -9.38 -19.13
N ALA A 137 21.54 -8.54 -18.49
CA ALA A 137 20.12 -8.78 -18.29
C ALA A 137 19.30 -7.95 -19.28
N PHE A 138 19.20 -8.39 -20.54
CA PHE A 138 18.43 -7.67 -21.57
C PHE A 138 16.91 -7.73 -21.34
N VAL A 139 16.41 -8.55 -20.41
CA VAL A 139 14.95 -8.74 -20.20
C VAL A 139 14.54 -9.25 -18.79
N ASP A 140 15.41 -9.14 -17.78
CA ASP A 140 15.23 -9.86 -16.49
C ASP A 140 14.30 -9.13 -15.50
N SER A 141 13.95 -7.88 -15.77
CA SER A 141 12.95 -7.12 -15.02
C SER A 141 11.85 -6.69 -15.99
N SER A 142 10.59 -6.80 -15.58
CA SER A 142 9.45 -6.34 -16.39
C SER A 142 9.66 -4.87 -16.75
N ALA A 143 10.05 -4.62 -18.00
CA ALA A 143 10.26 -3.27 -18.50
C ALA A 143 8.90 -2.55 -18.57
N ALA A 144 8.54 -1.80 -17.54
CA ALA A 144 7.37 -0.93 -17.54
C ALA A 144 7.69 0.36 -18.32
N GLY A 145 7.89 0.23 -19.64
CA GLY A 145 8.11 1.32 -20.58
C GLY A 145 6.84 2.12 -20.86
N ALA A 146 6.28 2.77 -19.84
CA ALA A 146 5.15 3.67 -20.00
C ALA A 146 5.69 5.07 -20.34
N TYR A 147 5.76 5.41 -21.63
CA TYR A 147 6.05 6.78 -22.07
C TYR A 147 4.97 7.77 -21.57
N ILE A 148 3.75 7.28 -21.33
CA ILE A 148 2.65 7.96 -20.68
C ILE A 148 1.85 6.87 -19.93
N GLY A 149 1.85 6.88 -18.59
CA GLY A 149 1.11 5.89 -17.80
C GLY A 149 0.65 6.47 -16.46
N VAL A 150 -0.55 6.10 -16.02
CA VAL A 150 -1.10 6.49 -14.72
C VAL A 150 -0.69 5.46 -13.67
N ARG A 151 0.17 5.85 -12.73
CA ARG A 151 0.50 5.03 -11.55
C ARG A 151 -0.30 5.51 -10.35
N LEU A 152 -0.81 4.58 -9.56
CA LEU A 152 -1.38 4.87 -8.25
C LEU A 152 -0.24 5.20 -7.30
N ALA A 153 0.07 6.50 -7.19
CA ALA A 153 1.22 7.00 -6.46
C ALA A 153 0.91 7.24 -4.97
N PHE A 154 1.93 7.06 -4.14
CA PHE A 154 1.90 7.26 -2.70
C PHE A 154 2.97 8.26 -2.27
N LYS A 155 2.66 9.03 -1.21
CA LYS A 155 3.57 10.01 -0.60
C LYS A 155 4.80 9.39 0.07
N THR A 156 4.72 8.11 0.46
CA THR A 156 5.85 7.39 1.08
C THR A 156 5.97 5.96 0.54
N SER A 157 7.20 5.43 0.59
CA SER A 157 7.49 4.02 0.25
C SER A 157 6.74 3.06 1.18
N GLU A 158 6.59 3.43 2.45
CA GLU A 158 5.89 2.63 3.44
C GLU A 158 4.40 2.47 3.11
N LEU A 159 3.72 3.54 2.67
CA LEU A 159 2.32 3.46 2.25
C LEU A 159 2.14 2.64 0.97
N ALA A 160 3.05 2.79 0.00
CA ALA A 160 3.04 1.95 -1.19
C ALA A 160 3.22 0.46 -0.81
N ALA A 161 4.19 0.15 0.04
CA ALA A 161 4.46 -1.21 0.48
C ALA A 161 3.30 -1.79 1.31
N TYR A 162 2.69 -0.98 2.18
CA TYR A 162 1.48 -1.36 2.92
C TYR A 162 0.32 -1.64 1.98
N CYS A 163 0.00 -0.72 1.06
CA CYS A 163 -1.12 -0.90 0.14
C CYS A 163 -0.96 -2.15 -0.74
N GLY A 164 0.25 -2.39 -1.25
CA GLY A 164 0.54 -3.56 -2.07
C GLY A 164 0.36 -4.89 -1.32
N ARG A 165 0.70 -4.93 -0.02
CA ARG A 165 0.54 -6.13 0.81
C ARG A 165 -0.88 -6.31 1.34
N GLN A 166 -1.47 -5.24 1.86
CA GLN A 166 -2.78 -5.29 2.51
C GLN A 166 -3.90 -5.61 1.51
N PHE A 167 -3.80 -5.07 0.30
CA PHE A 167 -4.81 -5.23 -0.75
C PHE A 167 -4.30 -6.11 -1.88
N LEU A 168 -3.48 -7.11 -1.56
CA LEU A 168 -2.79 -7.96 -2.54
C LEU A 168 -3.77 -8.59 -3.52
N ASP A 169 -4.93 -9.08 -3.05
CA ASP A 169 -5.93 -9.72 -3.92
C ASP A 169 -6.52 -8.73 -4.94
N ILE A 170 -6.79 -7.48 -4.53
CA ILE A 170 -7.29 -6.44 -5.45
C ILE A 170 -6.20 -6.03 -6.44
N TRP A 171 -4.95 -5.94 -5.98
CA TRP A 171 -3.82 -5.73 -6.88
C TRP A 171 -3.64 -6.89 -7.85
N ALA A 172 -3.87 -8.12 -7.41
CA ALA A 172 -3.79 -9.29 -8.26
C ALA A 172 -4.87 -9.27 -9.34
N ASP A 173 -6.13 -8.97 -8.98
CA ASP A 173 -7.24 -8.82 -9.93
C ASP A 173 -6.97 -7.70 -10.96
N PHE A 174 -6.27 -6.63 -10.56
CA PHE A 174 -5.93 -5.52 -11.45
C PHE A 174 -4.75 -5.82 -12.38
N VAL A 175 -3.67 -6.42 -11.85
CA VAL A 175 -2.40 -6.57 -12.57
C VAL A 175 -2.34 -7.90 -13.32
N PHE A 176 -3.09 -8.91 -12.88
CA PHE A 176 -3.06 -10.25 -13.44
C PHE A 176 -4.44 -10.64 -13.97
N LEU A 177 -4.47 -11.17 -15.18
CA LEU A 177 -5.66 -11.83 -15.69
C LEU A 177 -5.77 -13.20 -15.00
N PRO A 178 -6.84 -13.49 -14.23
CA PRO A 178 -7.03 -14.83 -13.72
C PRO A 178 -7.16 -15.79 -14.92
N GLU A 179 -6.41 -16.89 -14.91
CA GLU A 179 -6.67 -17.98 -15.86
C GLU A 179 -8.14 -18.39 -15.72
N LYS A 180 -8.86 -18.40 -16.84
CA LYS A 180 -10.18 -19.04 -16.87
C LYS A 180 -9.95 -20.49 -16.45
N LYS A 181 -10.41 -20.86 -15.26
CA LYS A 181 -10.53 -22.27 -14.90
C LYS A 181 -11.43 -22.89 -15.97
N SER A 182 -10.85 -23.72 -16.83
CA SER A 182 -11.62 -24.61 -17.68
C SER A 182 -12.47 -25.47 -16.75
N GLU A 183 -13.80 -25.31 -16.84
CA GLU A 183 -14.77 -26.23 -16.23
C GLU A 183 -14.55 -27.66 -16.70
#